data_AF-A0A8T5HWB7-F1
#
_entry.id   AF-A0A8T5HWB7-F1
#
_cell.length_a   1.000
_cell.length_b   1.000
_cell.length_c   1.000
_cell.angle_alpha   90.00
_cell.angle_beta   90.00
_cell.angle_gamma   90.00
#
_symmetry.space_group_name_H-M   'P 1'
#
loop_
_entity.id
_entity.type
_entity.pdbx_description
1 polymer ?
#
loop_
_entity_poly.entity_id
_entity_poly.type
_entity_poly.pdbx_seq_one_letter_code
_entity_poly.pdbx_strand_id
1 'polypeptide(L)'
;MTLHFEHNLQQALENIQAEGYHHILVHKEEQERDTYSSCEIIEKYADAKHELVEIINQYYPSLNFDLINWINKNENDEVSYFLNEAGSNVLNHSEFKAPHKFHLWFGKKGFILGVEQKGKTFNAEKVHHQRLKENEGAAFNFFRNSKSKIFFNDSKNTKTIFMEFGF
;
A
#
# COMPACT_ATOMS: atom_id res chain seq x y z
N MET A 1 -8.63 8.22 14.47
CA MET A 1 -8.02 8.95 13.33
C MET A 1 -7.24 7.92 12.55
N THR A 2 -7.54 7.75 11.26
CA THR A 2 -7.09 6.60 10.45
C THR A 2 -5.67 6.74 9.92
N LEU A 3 -5.23 7.98 9.64
CA LEU A 3 -3.86 8.32 9.27
C LEU A 3 -3.05 8.62 10.52
N HIS A 4 -1.92 7.93 10.70
CA HIS A 4 -1.02 8.11 11.82
C HIS A 4 0.37 8.50 11.31
N PHE A 5 0.85 9.68 11.72
CA PHE A 5 2.18 10.18 11.34
C PHE A 5 3.28 9.83 12.35
N GLU A 6 2.89 9.50 13.59
CA GLU A 6 3.81 9.10 14.66
C GLU A 6 3.86 7.58 14.87
N HIS A 7 2.85 6.86 14.37
CA HIS A 7 2.80 5.40 14.44
C HIS A 7 3.84 4.81 13.50
N ASN A 8 4.66 3.90 14.00
CA ASN A 8 5.77 3.33 13.24
C ASN A 8 5.66 1.81 13.09
N LEU A 9 6.50 1.26 12.21
CA LEU A 9 6.49 -0.16 11.89
C LEU A 9 6.73 -1.04 13.11
N GLN A 10 7.62 -0.64 14.03
CA GLN A 10 7.88 -1.45 15.23
C GLN A 10 6.62 -1.57 16.10
N GLN A 11 5.94 -0.45 16.36
CA GLN A 11 4.68 -0.44 17.12
C GLN A 11 3.60 -1.27 16.42
N ALA A 12 3.50 -1.17 15.10
CA ALA A 12 2.55 -1.97 14.32
C ALA A 12 2.84 -3.48 14.45
N LEU A 13 4.11 -3.88 14.33
CA LEU A 13 4.53 -5.29 14.45
C LEU A 13 4.21 -5.87 15.83
N GLU A 14 4.43 -5.08 16.89
CA GLU A 14 4.05 -5.44 18.26
C GLU A 14 2.52 -5.58 18.39
N ASN A 15 1.75 -4.68 17.81
CA ASN A 15 0.27 -4.70 17.85
C ASN A 15 -0.32 -5.95 17.19
N ILE A 16 0.16 -6.30 15.99
CA ILE A 16 -0.33 -7.49 15.27
C ILE A 16 0.19 -8.80 15.88
N GLN A 17 1.17 -8.73 16.78
CA GLN A 17 1.94 -9.88 17.27
C GLN A 17 2.60 -10.63 16.11
N ALA A 18 3.51 -9.95 15.42
CA ALA A 18 4.09 -10.44 14.17
C ALA A 18 4.84 -11.77 14.37
N GLU A 19 4.59 -12.72 13.45
CA GLU A 19 5.19 -14.06 13.43
C GLU A 19 5.90 -14.36 12.11
N GLY A 20 5.59 -13.61 11.05
CA GLY A 20 6.13 -13.86 9.72
C GLY A 20 6.26 -12.61 8.88
N TYR A 21 7.12 -12.69 7.87
CA TYR A 21 7.35 -11.62 6.91
C TYR A 21 7.54 -12.20 5.52
N HIS A 22 6.85 -11.61 4.55
CA HIS A 22 6.95 -11.90 3.13
C HIS A 22 7.12 -10.59 2.36
N HIS A 23 7.78 -10.67 1.21
CA HIS A 23 7.85 -9.56 0.29
C HIS A 23 7.74 -10.04 -1.14
N ILE A 24 7.08 -9.23 -1.96
CA ILE A 24 6.93 -9.49 -3.40
C ILE A 24 7.61 -8.34 -4.11
N LEU A 25 8.60 -8.68 -4.92
CA LEU A 25 9.37 -7.70 -5.68
C LEU A 25 8.68 -7.45 -7.02
N VAL A 26 8.28 -6.21 -7.28
CA VAL A 26 7.63 -5.83 -8.54
C VAL A 26 8.68 -5.60 -9.62
N HIS A 27 9.75 -4.85 -9.30
CA HIS A 27 10.86 -4.63 -10.21
C HIS A 27 12.18 -4.39 -9.44
N LYS A 28 13.31 -4.84 -10.00
CA LYS A 28 14.65 -4.65 -9.41
C LYS A 28 15.27 -3.30 -9.78
N GLU A 29 15.15 -2.97 -11.05
CA GLU A 29 15.88 -1.86 -11.65
C GLU A 29 15.15 -0.54 -11.48
N GLU A 30 15.92 0.53 -11.39
CA GLU A 30 15.42 1.90 -11.50
C GLU A 30 15.12 2.16 -12.98
N GLN A 31 13.92 1.79 -13.42
CA GLN A 31 13.46 2.04 -14.77
C GLN A 31 12.41 3.13 -14.73
N GLU A 32 12.69 4.27 -15.37
CA GLU A 32 11.65 5.27 -15.60
C GLU A 32 10.62 4.68 -16.55
N ARG A 33 9.36 4.74 -16.15
CA ARG A 33 8.24 4.35 -17.01
C ARG A 33 8.22 5.22 -18.25
N ASP A 34 8.54 4.63 -19.39
CA ASP A 34 8.36 5.18 -20.73
C ASP A 34 7.22 4.47 -21.48
N THR A 35 6.92 4.90 -22.70
CA THR A 35 5.85 4.30 -23.53
C THR A 35 6.04 2.80 -23.81
N TYR A 36 7.26 2.26 -23.69
CA TYR A 36 7.59 0.88 -24.06
C TYR A 36 7.62 -0.06 -22.85
N SER A 37 8.13 0.41 -21.72
CA SER A 37 8.21 -0.32 -20.44
C SER A 37 6.93 -0.22 -19.61
N SER A 38 6.02 0.72 -19.96
CA SER A 38 4.79 0.96 -19.20
C SER A 38 3.89 -0.27 -19.07
N CYS A 39 3.72 -1.07 -20.12
CA CYS A 39 2.83 -2.23 -20.04
C CYS A 39 3.42 -3.31 -19.13
N GLU A 40 4.71 -3.62 -19.28
CA GLU A 40 5.38 -4.65 -18.50
C GLU A 40 5.41 -4.34 -17.00
N ILE A 41 5.67 -3.09 -16.63
CA ILE A 41 5.71 -2.69 -15.21
C ILE A 41 4.30 -2.72 -14.59
N ILE A 42 3.26 -2.34 -15.35
CA ILE A 42 1.86 -2.40 -14.88
C ILE A 42 1.42 -3.86 -14.72
N GLU A 43 1.78 -4.75 -15.64
CA GLU A 43 1.50 -6.18 -15.55
C GLU A 43 2.16 -6.80 -14.32
N LYS A 44 3.47 -6.57 -14.12
CA LYS A 44 4.19 -7.01 -12.91
C LYS A 44 3.55 -6.50 -11.63
N TYR A 45 3.07 -5.25 -11.64
CA TYR A 45 2.37 -4.69 -10.50
C TYR A 45 1.02 -5.36 -10.25
N ALA A 46 0.26 -5.65 -11.31
CA ALA A 46 -1.01 -6.35 -11.21
C ALA A 46 -0.83 -7.77 -10.67
N ASP A 47 0.13 -8.52 -11.22
CA ASP A 47 0.47 -9.88 -10.80
C ASP A 47 0.89 -9.90 -9.32
N ALA A 48 1.75 -8.97 -8.91
CA ALA A 48 2.19 -8.86 -7.53
C ALA A 48 1.06 -8.50 -6.55
N LYS A 49 0.05 -7.72 -6.97
CA LYS A 49 -1.16 -7.49 -6.16
C LYS A 49 -1.97 -8.77 -6.00
N HIS A 50 -2.15 -9.53 -7.09
CA HIS A 50 -2.88 -10.79 -7.07
C HIS A 50 -2.21 -11.79 -6.12
N GLU A 51 -0.92 -12.00 -6.28
CA GLU A 51 -0.13 -12.87 -5.41
C GLU A 51 -0.22 -12.45 -3.95
N LEU A 52 -0.11 -11.14 -3.66
CA LEU A 52 -0.23 -10.63 -2.29
C LEU A 52 -1.58 -10.98 -1.65
N VAL A 53 -2.68 -10.79 -2.38
CA VAL A 53 -4.04 -11.08 -1.90
C VAL A 53 -4.24 -12.59 -1.71
N GLU A 54 -3.73 -13.41 -2.62
CA GLU A 54 -3.77 -14.87 -2.48
C GLU A 54 -3.06 -15.33 -1.21
N ILE A 55 -1.85 -14.83 -0.93
CA ILE A 55 -1.13 -15.18 0.30
C ILE A 55 -1.93 -14.74 1.53
N ILE A 56 -2.49 -13.53 1.56
CA ILE A 56 -3.32 -13.07 2.68
C ILE A 56 -4.52 -14.00 2.91
N ASN A 57 -5.23 -14.36 1.84
CA ASN A 57 -6.40 -15.24 1.92
C ASN A 57 -6.02 -16.68 2.32
N GLN A 58 -4.83 -17.16 1.95
CA GLN A 58 -4.32 -18.45 2.42
C GLN A 58 -4.01 -18.43 3.92
N TYR A 59 -3.42 -17.36 4.45
CA TYR A 59 -3.11 -17.21 5.87
C TYR A 59 -4.36 -16.91 6.72
N TYR A 60 -5.33 -16.16 6.18
CA TYR A 60 -6.57 -15.78 6.86
C TYR A 60 -7.82 -16.08 6.01
N PRO A 61 -8.21 -17.35 5.85
CA PRO A 61 -9.29 -17.75 4.94
C PRO A 61 -10.66 -17.15 5.24
N SER A 62 -10.90 -16.71 6.48
CA SER A 62 -12.17 -16.11 6.89
C SER A 62 -12.38 -14.68 6.39
N LEU A 63 -11.34 -13.99 5.91
CA LEU A 63 -11.42 -12.57 5.50
C LEU A 63 -11.81 -12.39 4.03
N ASN A 64 -11.33 -13.29 3.16
CA ASN A 64 -11.69 -13.40 1.74
C ASN A 64 -11.68 -12.06 0.97
N PHE A 65 -10.49 -11.46 0.80
CA PHE A 65 -10.29 -10.24 0.02
C PHE A 65 -10.31 -10.52 -1.49
N ASP A 66 -10.82 -9.56 -2.28
CA ASP A 66 -10.91 -9.65 -3.74
C ASP A 66 -10.56 -8.30 -4.40
N LEU A 67 -9.57 -8.29 -5.30
CA LEU A 67 -9.15 -7.10 -6.02
C LEU A 67 -10.26 -6.49 -6.89
N ILE A 68 -11.25 -7.29 -7.32
CA ILE A 68 -12.41 -6.82 -8.10
C ILE A 68 -13.33 -5.92 -7.24
N ASN A 69 -13.31 -6.06 -5.91
CA ASN A 69 -14.15 -5.27 -5.01
C ASN A 69 -13.89 -3.76 -5.12
N TRP A 70 -12.68 -3.34 -5.48
CA TRP A 70 -12.38 -1.93 -5.75
C TRP A 70 -13.16 -1.40 -6.97
N ILE A 71 -13.26 -2.19 -8.05
CA ILE A 71 -14.03 -1.84 -9.26
C ILE A 71 -15.53 -1.75 -8.92
N ASN A 72 -16.01 -2.69 -8.11
CA ASN A 72 -17.40 -2.75 -7.67
C ASN A 72 -17.75 -1.77 -6.54
N LYS A 73 -16.78 -0.94 -6.14
CA LYS A 73 -16.91 0.04 -5.06
C LYS A 73 -17.31 -0.54 -3.70
N ASN A 74 -16.93 -1.78 -3.41
CA ASN A 74 -17.16 -2.39 -2.10
C ASN A 74 -16.10 -1.89 -1.08
N GLU A 75 -16.40 -0.78 -0.42
CA GLU A 75 -15.51 -0.10 0.54
C GLU A 75 -15.17 -0.94 1.78
N ASN A 76 -15.84 -2.06 2.02
CA ASN A 76 -15.48 -2.97 3.12
C ASN A 76 -14.21 -3.77 2.84
N ASP A 77 -13.81 -3.91 1.57
CA ASP A 77 -12.55 -4.55 1.19
C ASP A 77 -11.42 -3.53 1.22
N GLU A 78 -10.95 -3.25 2.44
CA GLU A 78 -9.90 -2.24 2.66
C GLU A 78 -8.57 -2.63 2.02
N VAL A 79 -8.28 -3.92 1.86
CA VAL A 79 -7.06 -4.40 1.19
C VAL A 79 -7.08 -4.02 -0.28
N SER A 80 -8.18 -4.31 -0.97
CA SER A 80 -8.37 -3.98 -2.38
C SER A 80 -8.25 -2.47 -2.62
N TYR A 81 -8.89 -1.66 -1.77
CA TYR A 81 -8.78 -0.21 -1.86
C TYR A 81 -7.38 0.31 -1.53
N PHE A 82 -6.75 -0.20 -0.48
CA PHE A 82 -5.41 0.21 -0.09
C PHE A 82 -4.40 -0.04 -1.20
N LEU A 83 -4.40 -1.24 -1.80
CA LEU A 83 -3.45 -1.58 -2.87
C LEU A 83 -3.64 -0.72 -4.12
N ASN A 84 -4.88 -0.34 -4.45
CA ASN A 84 -5.13 0.52 -5.59
C ASN A 84 -4.78 1.99 -5.30
N GLU A 85 -5.13 2.52 -4.11
CA GLU A 85 -4.85 3.91 -3.74
C GLU A 85 -3.37 4.15 -3.39
N ALA A 86 -2.74 3.25 -2.64
CA ALA A 86 -1.30 3.33 -2.37
C ALA A 86 -0.50 3.17 -3.67
N GLY A 87 -0.93 2.24 -4.54
CA GLY A 87 -0.41 2.11 -5.89
C GLY A 87 -0.49 3.41 -6.69
N SER A 88 -1.69 4.01 -6.77
CA SER A 88 -1.89 5.29 -7.48
C SER A 88 -1.01 6.41 -6.94
N ASN A 89 -0.89 6.55 -5.62
CA ASN A 89 -0.01 7.56 -5.02
C ASN A 89 1.46 7.34 -5.37
N VAL A 90 1.92 6.09 -5.33
CA VAL A 90 3.29 5.75 -5.74
C VAL A 90 3.48 5.96 -7.25
N LEU A 91 2.52 5.59 -8.10
CA LEU A 91 2.56 5.82 -9.54
C LEU A 91 2.66 7.32 -9.90
N ASN A 92 2.01 8.18 -9.11
CA ASN A 92 1.96 9.61 -9.37
C ASN A 92 3.13 10.41 -8.77
N HIS A 93 3.75 9.91 -7.69
CA HIS A 93 4.78 10.66 -6.95
C HIS A 93 6.16 10.00 -6.93
N SER A 94 6.29 8.74 -7.35
CA SER A 94 7.60 8.10 -7.52
C SER A 94 8.25 8.54 -8.83
N GLU A 95 9.56 8.71 -8.77
CA GLU A 95 10.41 9.03 -9.91
C GLU A 95 10.28 7.98 -11.03
N PHE A 96 10.17 6.70 -10.66
CA PHE A 96 10.05 5.57 -11.59
C PHE A 96 8.61 5.20 -11.94
N LYS A 97 7.61 5.92 -11.40
CA LYS A 97 6.17 5.75 -11.67
C LYS A 97 5.70 4.30 -11.53
N ALA A 98 6.17 3.60 -10.48
CA ALA A 98 5.78 2.23 -10.14
C ALA A 98 6.17 1.84 -8.70
N PRO A 99 5.33 1.06 -8.00
CA PRO A 99 5.73 0.41 -6.75
C PRO A 99 6.87 -0.57 -6.97
N HIS A 100 7.89 -0.48 -6.11
CA HIS A 100 9.08 -1.31 -6.17
C HIS A 100 8.85 -2.69 -5.55
N LYS A 101 8.19 -2.70 -4.39
CA LYS A 101 8.07 -3.90 -3.56
C LYS A 101 6.83 -3.80 -2.68
N PHE A 102 6.17 -4.94 -2.50
CA PHE A 102 5.19 -5.14 -1.46
C PHE A 102 5.81 -5.81 -0.26
N HIS A 103 5.42 -5.37 0.91
CA HIS A 103 5.75 -5.99 2.19
C HIS A 103 4.49 -6.53 2.84
N LEU A 104 4.60 -7.69 3.46
CA LEU A 104 3.52 -8.32 4.19
C LEU A 104 4.06 -8.93 5.48
N TRP A 105 3.60 -8.43 6.62
CA TRP A 105 3.84 -9.04 7.92
C TRP A 105 2.58 -9.71 8.43
N PHE A 106 2.72 -10.94 8.89
CA PHE A 106 1.64 -11.75 9.47
C PHE A 106 1.74 -11.75 10.99
N GLY A 107 0.62 -11.79 11.68
CA GLY A 107 0.56 -11.90 13.13
C GLY A 107 -0.78 -12.41 13.63
N LYS A 108 -0.85 -12.76 14.90
CA LYS A 108 -2.05 -13.36 15.50
C LYS A 108 -3.25 -12.43 15.56
N LYS A 109 -3.00 -11.11 15.58
CA LYS A 109 -4.03 -10.08 15.77
C LYS A 109 -4.31 -9.28 14.49
N GLY A 110 -3.68 -9.64 13.38
CA GLY A 110 -3.79 -8.88 12.16
C GLY A 110 -2.59 -9.05 11.24
N PHE A 111 -2.48 -8.15 10.27
CA PHE A 111 -1.36 -8.11 9.34
C PHE A 111 -1.02 -6.67 8.97
N ILE A 112 0.18 -6.49 8.43
CA ILE A 112 0.64 -5.19 7.91
C ILE A 112 0.98 -5.35 6.45
N LEU A 113 0.42 -4.49 5.60
CA LEU A 113 0.83 -4.30 4.22
C LEU A 113 1.73 -3.08 4.10
N GLY A 114 2.78 -3.16 3.30
CA GLY A 114 3.61 -2.03 2.92
C GLY A 114 3.73 -1.94 1.41
N VAL A 115 3.54 -0.75 0.85
CA VAL A 115 3.83 -0.45 -0.56
C VAL A 115 5.05 0.46 -0.60
N GLU A 116 6.19 -0.09 -1.02
CA GLU A 116 7.47 0.61 -1.12
C GLU A 116 7.67 1.17 -2.53
N GLN A 117 8.13 2.42 -2.61
CA GLN A 117 8.60 3.03 -3.85
C GLN A 117 10.12 3.21 -3.85
N LYS A 118 10.71 3.24 -5.05
CA LYS A 118 12.12 3.57 -5.27
C LYS A 118 12.25 5.00 -5.76
N GLY A 119 13.39 5.66 -5.50
CA GLY A 119 13.66 7.03 -5.92
C GLY A 119 13.12 8.11 -4.96
N LYS A 120 12.73 9.25 -5.52
CA LYS A 120 12.29 10.45 -4.78
C LYS A 120 11.20 10.16 -3.74
N THR A 121 11.34 10.73 -2.55
CA THR A 121 10.37 10.65 -1.45
C THR A 121 9.29 11.72 -1.58
N PHE A 122 8.18 11.57 -0.84
CA PHE A 122 7.18 12.63 -0.72
C PHE A 122 6.84 12.92 0.74
N ASN A 123 6.28 14.11 0.99
CA ASN A 123 5.89 14.54 2.33
C ASN A 123 4.41 14.24 2.56
N ALA A 124 4.11 13.12 3.23
CA ALA A 124 2.74 12.67 3.49
C ALA A 124 1.96 13.63 4.39
N GLU A 125 2.61 14.26 5.39
CA GLU A 125 1.99 15.29 6.23
C GLU A 125 1.50 16.47 5.39
N LYS A 126 2.36 16.98 4.51
CA LYS A 126 2.05 18.11 3.62
C LYS A 126 0.90 17.75 2.69
N VAL A 127 0.94 16.58 2.04
CA VAL A 127 -0.14 16.13 1.15
C VAL A 127 -1.47 16.01 1.91
N HIS A 128 -1.44 15.46 3.12
CA HIS A 128 -2.63 15.34 3.97
C HIS A 128 -3.21 16.71 4.36
N HIS A 129 -2.39 17.60 4.92
CA HIS A 129 -2.82 18.90 5.45
C HIS A 129 -3.26 19.87 4.35
N GLN A 130 -2.55 19.90 3.23
CA GLN A 130 -2.85 20.81 2.11
C GLN A 130 -3.92 20.25 1.17
N ARG A 131 -4.37 19.01 1.38
CA ARG A 131 -5.35 18.32 0.52
C ARG A 131 -4.97 18.39 -0.96
N LEU A 132 -3.68 18.28 -1.28
CA LEU A 132 -3.20 18.33 -2.66
C LEU A 132 -3.86 17.20 -3.45
N LYS A 133 -4.75 17.57 -4.39
CA LYS A 133 -5.39 16.67 -5.34
C LYS A 133 -4.71 16.91 -6.68
N GLU A 134 -3.68 16.13 -7.00
CA GLU A 134 -3.01 16.33 -8.28
C GLU A 134 -3.53 15.45 -9.42
N ASN A 135 -4.23 14.32 -9.21
CA ASN A 135 -4.83 13.55 -10.32
C ASN A 135 -5.97 12.58 -9.92
N GLU A 136 -6.67 12.04 -10.93
CA GLU A 136 -7.86 11.18 -10.84
C GLU A 136 -7.65 9.93 -9.96
N GLY A 137 -8.34 9.93 -8.81
CA GLY A 137 -8.32 8.92 -7.76
C GLY A 137 -9.00 9.51 -6.52
N ALA A 138 -9.35 8.70 -5.51
CA ALA A 138 -9.92 9.26 -4.27
C ALA A 138 -8.88 10.08 -3.48
N ALA A 139 -7.60 10.02 -3.86
CA ALA A 139 -6.47 10.60 -3.13
C ALA A 139 -6.39 10.01 -1.71
N PHE A 140 -5.71 10.72 -0.80
CA PHE A 140 -5.71 10.41 0.64
C PHE A 140 -7.11 10.31 1.28
N ASN A 141 -8.22 10.49 0.57
CA ASN A 141 -9.56 10.33 1.14
C ASN A 141 -9.86 8.91 1.60
N PHE A 142 -9.43 7.88 0.86
CA PHE A 142 -9.56 6.50 1.35
C PHE A 142 -8.81 6.35 2.68
N PHE A 143 -7.55 6.78 2.73
CA PHE A 143 -6.76 6.72 3.97
C PHE A 143 -7.35 7.53 5.13
N ARG A 144 -8.16 8.56 4.85
CA ARG A 144 -8.87 9.33 5.90
C ARG A 144 -10.06 8.57 6.48
N ASN A 145 -10.62 7.63 5.73
CA ASN A 145 -11.91 6.99 6.01
C ASN A 145 -11.81 5.49 6.29
N SER A 146 -10.67 4.83 6.03
CA SER A 146 -10.49 3.41 6.35
C SER A 146 -10.60 3.15 7.86
N LYS A 147 -10.93 1.91 8.23
CA LYS A 147 -10.91 1.42 9.61
C LYS A 147 -9.50 0.99 10.00
N SER A 148 -8.74 0.46 9.04
CA SER A 148 -7.32 0.10 9.19
C SER A 148 -6.46 1.34 9.41
N LYS A 149 -5.38 1.21 10.20
CA LYS A 149 -4.45 2.32 10.44
C LYS A 149 -3.49 2.46 9.27
N ILE A 150 -3.41 3.65 8.69
CA ILE A 150 -2.46 3.98 7.63
C ILE A 150 -1.31 4.79 8.23
N PHE A 151 -0.08 4.37 8.00
CA PHE A 151 1.12 5.03 8.54
C PHE A 151 2.29 4.98 7.57
N PHE A 152 3.39 5.65 7.91
CA PHE A 152 4.50 5.92 6.99
C PHE A 152 5.84 5.57 7.65
N ASN A 153 6.84 5.19 6.83
CA ASN A 153 8.20 4.94 7.33
C ASN A 153 8.88 6.24 7.85
N ASP A 154 8.65 7.34 7.14
CA ASP A 154 8.99 8.72 7.52
C ASP A 154 7.88 9.60 6.94
N SER A 155 7.18 10.36 7.78
CA SER A 155 6.03 11.16 7.38
C SER A 155 6.39 12.36 6.49
N LYS A 156 7.64 12.82 6.53
CA LYS A 156 8.17 13.95 5.75
C LYS A 156 8.95 13.50 4.52
N ASN A 157 9.51 12.29 4.56
CA ASN A 157 10.23 11.66 3.45
C ASN A 157 9.73 10.23 3.19
N THR A 158 8.43 10.10 2.95
CA THR A 158 7.77 8.81 2.76
C THR A 158 8.31 8.08 1.54
N LYS A 159 8.71 6.82 1.76
CA LYS A 159 9.02 5.82 0.73
C LYS A 159 8.06 4.64 0.79
N THR A 160 7.58 4.32 1.98
CA THR A 160 6.68 3.19 2.20
C THR A 160 5.44 3.68 2.90
N ILE A 161 4.29 3.38 2.29
CA ILE A 161 2.98 3.57 2.90
C ILE A 161 2.58 2.22 3.48
N PHE A 162 2.17 2.20 4.73
CA PHE A 162 1.74 1.00 5.43
C PHE A 162 0.26 1.03 5.77
N MET A 163 -0.33 -0.16 5.82
CA MET A 163 -1.65 -0.40 6.40
C MET A 163 -1.53 -1.48 7.48
N GLU A 164 -1.92 -1.17 8.72
CA GLU A 164 -2.14 -2.14 9.78
C GLU A 164 -3.63 -2.51 9.80
N PHE A 165 -3.91 -3.77 9.45
CA PHE A 165 -5.23 -4.37 9.52
C PHE A 165 -5.33 -5.22 10.78
N GLY A 166 -6.29 -4.93 11.65
CA GLY A 166 -6.55 -5.69 12.88
C GLY A 166 -7.87 -6.46 12.82
N PHE A 167 -7.94 -7.59 13.52
CA PHE A 167 -9.17 -8.39 13.72
C PHE A 167 -9.96 -7.96 14.95
#